data_AF-A0A662MU59-F1
#
_entry.id   AF-A0A662MU59-F1
#
_cell.length_a   1.000
_cell.length_b   1.000
_cell.length_c   1.000
_cell.angle_alpha   90.00
_cell.angle_beta   90.00
_cell.angle_gamma   90.00
#
_symmetry.space_group_name_H-M   'P 1'
#
loop_
_entity.id
_entity.type
_entity.pdbx_description
1 polymer ?
#
loop_
_entity_poly.entity_id
_entity_poly.type
_entity_poly.pdbx_seq_one_letter_code
_entity_poly.pdbx_strand_id
1 'polypeptide(L)' 'MQRKRFFLGITGASGVIYGLRLLEELNRRGGEVHVAVSAGGWDLLR' A
#
# COMPACT_ATOMS: atom_id res chain seq x y z
N MET A 1 16.43 15.65 7.15
CA MET A 1 14.98 15.81 6.91
C MET A 1 14.26 14.60 7.49
N GLN A 2 13.16 14.79 8.23
CA GLN A 2 12.39 13.68 8.80
C GLN A 2 11.62 12.94 7.68
N ARG A 3 11.72 11.60 7.64
CA ARG A 3 10.94 10.79 6.69
C ARG A 3 9.45 10.91 6.99
N LYS A 4 8.63 11.12 5.96
CA LYS A 4 7.17 11.07 6.10
C LYS A 4 6.74 9.62 6.31
N ARG A 5 5.89 9.39 7.31
CA ARG A 5 5.37 8.06 7.67
C ARG A 5 3.93 7.92 7.20
N PHE A 6 3.61 6.78 6.60
CA PHE A 6 2.29 6.46 6.06
C PHE A 6 1.83 5.11 6.60
N PHE A 7 0.54 5.00 6.89
CA PHE A 7 -0.13 3.72 7.08
C PHE A 7 -1.01 3.45 5.86
N LEU A 8 -0.78 2.32 5.17
CA LEU A 8 -1.47 1.96 3.94
C LEU A 8 -2.29 0.68 4.16
N GLY A 9 -3.61 0.83 4.17
CA GLY A 9 -4.55 -0.28 4.17
C GLY A 9 -4.97 -0.67 2.75
N ILE A 10 -4.83 -1.95 2.40
CA ILE A 10 -5.31 -2.52 1.13
C ILE A 10 -6.42 -3.54 1.45
N THR A 11 -7.60 -3.37 0.86
CA THR A 11 -8.77 -4.23 1.10
C THR A 11 -9.25 -4.88 -0.21
N GLY A 12 -10.24 -5.78 -0.12
CA GLY A 12 -10.77 -6.57 -1.24
C GLY A 12 -11.71 -5.79 -2.17
N ALA A 13 -11.24 -4.69 -2.75
CA ALA A 13 -11.93 -3.98 -3.82
C ALA A 13 -11.25 -4.22 -5.17
N SER A 14 -12.00 -4.07 -6.27
CA SER A 14 -11.49 -4.27 -7.65
C SER A 14 -10.24 -3.45 -7.98
N GLY A 15 -10.03 -2.32 -7.29
CA GLY A 15 -8.89 -1.42 -7.45
C GLY A 15 -7.64 -1.79 -6.63
N VAL A 16 -7.47 -3.04 -6.19
CA VAL A 16 -6.36 -3.46 -5.32
C VAL A 16 -4.97 -3.07 -5.86
N ILE A 17 -4.83 -3.05 -7.19
CA ILE A 17 -3.59 -2.66 -7.87
C ILE A 17 -3.18 -1.21 -7.57
N TYR A 18 -4.13 -0.31 -7.33
CA TYR A 18 -3.82 1.09 -6.98
C TYR A 18 -3.15 1.20 -5.61
N GLY A 19 -3.46 0.29 -4.68
CA GLY A 19 -2.75 0.19 -3.41
C GLY A 19 -1.28 -0.16 -3.61
N LEU A 20 -0.98 -1.09 -4.51
CA LEU A 20 0.39 -1.47 -4.85
C LEU A 20 1.14 -0.32 -5.55
N ARG A 21 0.50 0.35 -6.52
CA ARG A 21 1.10 1.52 -7.21
C ARG A 21 1.38 2.67 -6.26
N LEU A 22 0.50 2.91 -5.29
CA LEU A 22 0.71 3.90 -4.25
C LEU A 22 1.90 3.52 -3.36
N LEU A 23 2.02 2.26 -2.95
CA LEU A 23 3.15 1.76 -2.17
C LEU A 23 4.49 2.00 -2.90
N GLU A 24 4.56 1.63 -4.19
CA GLU A 24 5.73 1.87 -5.04
C GLU A 24 6.12 3.35 -5.07
N GLU A 25 5.14 4.23 -5.27
CA GLU A 25 5.38 5.66 -5.39
C GLU A 25 5.79 6.32 -4.06
N LEU A 26 5.19 5.90 -2.94
CA LEU A 26 5.57 6.36 -1.60
C LEU A 26 6.99 5.92 -1.24
N ASN A 27 7.35 4.68 -1.56
CA ASN A 27 8.69 4.15 -1.33
C ASN A 27 9.73 4.89 -2.20
N ARG A 28 9.42 5.14 -3.48
CA ARG A 28 10.27 5.91 -4.41
C ARG A 28 10.55 7.33 -3.92
N ARG A 29 9.61 7.95 -3.19
CA ARG A 29 9.76 9.29 -2.59
C ARG A 29 10.43 9.28 -1.22
N GLY A 30 10.93 8.12 -0.77
CA GLY A 30 11.62 7.97 0.52
C GLY A 30 10.69 7.94 1.73
N GLY A 31 9.38 7.73 1.52
CA GLY A 31 8.42 7.55 2.61
C GLY A 31 8.64 6.23 3.35
N GLU A 32 8.42 6.24 4.66
CA GLU A 32 8.31 5.03 5.46
C GLU A 32 6.83 4.59 5.44
N VAL A 33 6.56 3.38 4.96
CA VAL A 33 5.18 2.89 4.77
C VAL A 33 4.97 1.62 5.58
N HIS A 34 3.97 1.62 6.45
CA HIS A 34 3.51 0.43 7.16
C HIS A 34 2.25 -0.07 6.44
N VAL A 35 2.29 -1.30 5.95
CA VAL A 35 1.23 -1.85 5.09
C VAL A 35 0.42 -2.90 5.84
N ALA A 36 -0.90 -2.82 5.72
CA ALA A 36 -1.82 -3.87 6.17
C ALA A 36 -2.74 -4.26 5.00
N VAL A 37 -2.85 -5.55 4.73
CA VAL A 37 -3.69 -6.10 3.65
C VAL A 37 -4.71 -7.05 4.26
N SER A 38 -5.99 -6.86 3.95
CA SER A 38 -7.04 -7.78 4.41
C SER A 38 -7.00 -9.10 3.63
N ALA A 39 -7.64 -10.16 4.15
CA ALA A 39 -7.74 -11.45 3.45
C ALA A 39 -8.29 -11.28 2.01
N GLY A 40 -9.40 -10.55 1.85
CA GLY A 40 -9.95 -10.26 0.52
C GLY A 40 -9.04 -9.39 -0.37
N GLY A 41 -8.12 -8.60 0.22
CA GLY A 41 -7.09 -7.89 -0.55
C GLY A 41 -6.04 -8.86 -1.11
N TRP A 42 -5.59 -9.83 -0.29
CA TRP A 42 -4.70 -10.89 -0.74
C TRP A 42 -5.32 -11.77 -1.82
N ASP A 43 -6.61 -12.09 -1.69
CA ASP A 43 -7.35 -12.87 -2.69
C ASP A 43 -7.41 -12.19 -4.08
N LEU A 44 -7.19 -10.88 -4.15
CA LEU A 44 -7.14 -10.13 -5.42
C LEU A 44 -5.72 -9.83 -5.90
N LEU A 45 -4.69 -9.98 -5.04
CA LEU A 45 -3.28 -9.73 -5.37
C LEU A 45 -2.50 -10.98 -5.83
N ARG A 46 -3.10 -12.16 -5.69
CA ARG A 46 -2.54 -13.44 -6.12
C ARG A 46 -2.30 -13.54 -7.63
#